data_AF-A0A7C2IE57-F1
#
_entry.id   AF-A0A7C2IE57-F1
#
_cell.length_a   1.000
_cell.length_b   1.000
_cell.length_c   1.000
_cell.angle_alpha   90.00
_cell.angle_beta   90.00
_cell.angle_gamma   90.00
#
_symmetry.space_group_name_H-M   'P 1'
#
loop_
_entity.id
_entity.type
_entity.pdbx_description
1 polymer ?
#
loop_
_entity_poly.entity_id
_entity_poly.type
_entity_poly.pdbx_seq_one_letter_code
_entity_poly.pdbx_strand_id
1 'polypeptide(L)'
;QDIWLHAADYPGSHVLIRNPGRVEVPYRAIVEAAEIAALYSGAKETGKAAVHYTQKKYVTKPPRSRPGLVRLSSFKTVMVEPRCRLDRIT
;
A
#
# COMPACT_ATOMS: atom_id res chain seq x y z
N GLN A 1 0.96 -12.03 8.94
CA GLN A 1 1.78 -10.84 9.29
C GLN A 1 1.13 -9.62 8.65
N ASP A 2 1.33 -8.42 9.21
CA ASP A 2 0.80 -7.19 8.60
C ASP A 2 1.38 -6.99 7.20
N ILE A 3 0.52 -6.54 6.28
CA ILE A 3 0.90 -6.18 4.92
C ILE A 3 0.96 -4.67 4.82
N TRP A 4 2.05 -4.16 4.28
CA TRP A 4 2.27 -2.75 3.98
C TRP A 4 2.10 -2.54 2.48
N LEU A 5 1.49 -1.42 2.10
CA LEU A 5 1.24 -1.03 0.72
C LEU A 5 1.56 0.44 0.49
N HIS A 6 2.00 0.78 -0.73
CA HIS A 6 2.29 2.15 -1.16
C HIS A 6 2.30 2.26 -2.70
N ALA A 7 1.87 3.41 -3.23
CA ALA A 7 1.88 3.68 -4.67
C ALA A 7 3.31 3.74 -5.21
N ALA A 8 3.63 2.90 -6.19
CA ALA A 8 4.95 2.85 -6.80
C ALA A 8 5.24 4.17 -7.52
N ASP A 9 6.45 4.70 -7.38
CA ASP A 9 6.94 5.91 -8.07
C ASP A 9 6.19 7.23 -7.77
N TYR A 10 5.17 7.21 -6.92
CA TYR A 10 4.40 8.38 -6.52
C TYR A 10 4.53 8.67 -5.02
N PRO A 11 4.62 9.95 -4.60
CA PRO A 11 4.39 10.30 -3.21
C PRO A 11 2.93 9.95 -2.84
N GLY A 12 2.73 9.39 -1.65
CA GLY A 12 1.41 8.94 -1.22
C GLY A 12 1.41 8.33 0.16
N SER A 13 0.22 7.99 0.63
CA SER A 13 0.00 7.38 1.94
C SER A 13 0.54 5.96 2.03
N HIS A 14 1.11 5.61 3.17
CA HIS A 14 1.37 4.22 3.54
C HIS A 14 0.08 3.58 4.04
N VAL A 15 -0.30 2.43 3.48
CA VAL A 15 -1.48 1.68 3.89
C VAL A 15 -1.03 0.38 4.57
N LEU A 16 -1.69 0.00 5.67
CA LEU A 16 -1.45 -1.26 6.35
C LEU A 16 -2.71 -2.10 6.46
N ILE A 17 -2.62 -3.36 6.05
CA ILE A 17 -3.59 -4.39 6.42
C ILE A 17 -3.08 -5.03 7.70
N ARG A 18 -3.79 -4.77 8.81
CA ARG A 18 -3.50 -5.33 10.12
C ARG A 18 -3.96 -6.78 10.16
N ASN A 19 -3.06 -7.69 10.53
CA ASN A 19 -3.32 -9.13 10.54
C ASN A 19 -2.78 -9.75 11.84
N PRO A 20 -3.43 -9.47 12.99
CA PRO A 20 -2.99 -9.95 14.30
C PRO A 20 -3.08 -11.47 14.42
N GLY A 21 -4.06 -12.10 13.78
CA GLY A 21 -4.23 -13.56 13.74
C GLY A 21 -3.19 -14.29 12.90
N ARG A 22 -2.32 -13.55 12.18
CA ARG A 22 -1.27 -14.10 11.30
C ARG A 22 -1.78 -15.10 10.25
N VAL A 23 -3.03 -14.99 9.87
CA VAL A 23 -3.66 -15.81 8.83
C VAL A 23 -3.26 -15.35 7.43
N GLU A 24 -3.57 -16.14 6.42
CA GLU A 24 -3.41 -15.70 5.04
C GLU A 24 -4.35 -14.52 4.75
N VAL A 25 -3.79 -13.44 4.18
CA VAL A 25 -4.58 -12.26 3.81
C VAL A 25 -5.19 -12.53 2.43
N PRO A 26 -6.53 -12.50 2.30
CA PRO A 26 -7.18 -12.70 1.01
C PRO A 26 -6.69 -11.69 -0.02
N TYR A 27 -6.50 -12.14 -1.27
CA TYR A 27 -6.05 -11.28 -2.36
C TYR A 27 -6.97 -10.05 -2.56
N ARG A 28 -8.28 -10.23 -2.36
CA ARG A 28 -9.26 -9.14 -2.41
C ARG A 28 -8.92 -7.99 -1.45
N ALA A 29 -8.51 -8.29 -0.22
CA ALA A 29 -8.15 -7.27 0.77
C ALA A 29 -6.88 -6.50 0.34
N ILE A 30 -5.94 -7.17 -0.32
CA ILE A 30 -4.74 -6.55 -0.89
C ILE A 30 -5.13 -5.56 -2.00
N VAL A 31 -6.03 -5.97 -2.90
CA VAL A 31 -6.53 -5.10 -3.98
C VAL A 31 -7.26 -3.89 -3.41
N GLU A 32 -8.19 -4.07 -2.48
CA GLU A 32 -8.94 -2.96 -1.87
C GLU A 32 -8.02 -1.97 -1.14
N ALA A 33 -7.04 -2.48 -0.37
CA ALA A 33 -6.04 -1.62 0.26
C ALA A 33 -5.14 -0.90 -0.76
N ALA A 34 -4.84 -1.55 -1.89
CA ALA A 34 -4.06 -0.95 -2.96
C ALA A 34 -4.83 0.17 -3.68
N GLU A 35 -6.13 -0.01 -3.93
CA GLU A 35 -7.00 1.03 -4.51
C GLU A 35 -7.00 2.29 -3.63
N ILE A 36 -7.06 2.11 -2.30
CA ILE A 36 -6.96 3.21 -1.32
C ILE A 36 -5.56 3.84 -1.37
N ALA A 37 -4.49 3.04 -1.42
CA ALA A 37 -3.12 3.57 -1.52
C ALA A 37 -2.92 4.42 -2.78
N ALA A 38 -3.47 3.96 -3.91
CA ALA A 38 -3.46 4.70 -5.18
C ALA A 38 -4.28 5.99 -5.10
N LEU A 39 -5.48 5.95 -4.49
CA LEU A 39 -6.36 7.12 -4.34
C LEU A 39 -5.72 8.23 -3.50
N TYR A 40 -5.01 7.89 -2.43
CA TYR A 40 -4.30 8.84 -1.56
C TYR A 40 -2.83 9.01 -1.96
N SER A 41 -2.56 9.04 -3.27
CA SER A 41 -1.23 9.27 -3.83
C SER A 41 -1.26 10.26 -5.00
N GLY A 42 -0.08 10.62 -5.50
CA GLY A 42 0.06 11.36 -6.76
C GLY A 42 -0.52 10.63 -7.98
N ALA A 43 -0.82 9.32 -7.88
CA ALA A 43 -1.41 8.52 -8.94
C ALA A 43 -2.95 8.61 -9.03
N LYS A 44 -3.60 9.45 -8.21
CA LYS A 44 -5.08 9.47 -8.08
C LYS A 44 -5.85 9.72 -9.39
N GLU A 45 -5.26 10.48 -10.32
CA GLU A 45 -5.86 10.79 -11.63
C GLU A 45 -5.41 9.81 -12.74
N THR A 46 -4.58 8.82 -12.40
CA THR A 46 -4.15 7.80 -13.38
C THR A 46 -5.26 6.77 -13.56
N GLY A 47 -5.43 6.27 -14.79
CA GLY A 47 -6.39 5.19 -15.05
C GLY A 47 -6.05 3.92 -14.27
N LYS A 48 -4.78 3.52 -14.26
CA LYS A 48 -4.25 2.44 -13.42
C LYS A 48 -2.92 2.84 -12.80
N ALA A 49 -2.79 2.60 -11.50
CA ALA A 49 -1.58 2.83 -10.72
C ALA A 49 -0.94 1.49 -10.32
N ALA A 50 0.39 1.45 -10.35
CA ALA A 50 1.16 0.37 -9.75
C ALA A 50 1.25 0.60 -8.24
N VAL A 51 0.94 -0.44 -7.45
CA VAL A 51 1.05 -0.40 -5.98
C VAL A 51 1.95 -1.53 -5.53
N HIS A 52 2.99 -1.19 -4.77
CA HIS A 52 3.83 -2.17 -4.12
C HIS A 52 3.19 -2.63 -2.83
N TYR A 53 3.19 -3.94 -2.60
CA TYR A 53 2.79 -4.53 -1.33
C TYR A 53 3.80 -5.56 -0.86
N THR A 54 3.99 -5.61 0.46
CA THR A 54 4.90 -6.57 1.09
C THR A 54 4.57 -6.77 2.56
N GLN A 55 5.17 -7.77 3.20
CA GLN A 55 5.07 -7.89 4.66
C GLN A 55 5.87 -6.77 5.33
N LYS A 56 5.36 -6.22 6.44
CA LYS A 56 6.02 -5.13 7.19
C LYS A 56 7.51 -5.38 7.47
N LYS A 57 7.92 -6.64 7.71
CA LYS A 57 9.32 -7.01 7.98
C LYS A 57 10.29 -6.71 6.83
N TYR A 58 9.80 -6.56 5.60
CA TYR A 58 10.60 -6.22 4.42
C TYR A 58 10.68 -4.71 4.17
N VAL A 59 10.06 -3.90 5.02
CA VAL A 59 10.06 -2.44 4.95
C VAL A 59 11.06 -1.91 5.98
N THR A 60 12.01 -1.08 5.57
CA THR A 60 13.00 -0.48 6.46
C THR A 60 13.16 1.00 6.17
N LYS A 61 13.22 1.83 7.22
CA LYS A 61 13.59 3.24 7.09
C LYS A 61 15.12 3.35 7.06
N PRO A 62 15.74 3.87 5.99
CA PRO A 62 17.19 4.09 5.98
C PRO A 62 17.63 5.04 7.11
N PRO A 63 18.76 4.80 7.78
CA PRO A 63 19.25 5.69 8.82
C PRO A 63 19.44 7.12 8.29
N ARG A 64 19.05 8.12 9.09
CA ARG A 64 19.17 9.56 8.77
C ARG A 64 18.40 10.01 7.52
N SER A 65 17.46 9.21 7.00
CA SER A 65 16.58 9.64 5.91
C SER A 65 15.46 10.57 6.38
N ARG A 66 14.90 11.30 5.41
CA ARG A 66 13.68 12.10 5.62
C ARG A 66 12.52 11.20 6.11
N PRO A 67 11.63 11.71 6.97
CA PRO A 67 10.40 11.00 7.34
C PRO A 67 9.62 10.55 6.10
N GLY A 68 9.03 9.37 6.16
CA GLY A 68 8.30 8.78 5.05
C GLY A 68 9.15 8.00 4.03
N LEU A 69 10.48 8.22 3.96
CA LEU A 69 11.33 7.43 3.07
C LEU A 69 11.51 6.01 3.60
N VAL A 70 11.13 5.03 2.78
CA VAL A 70 11.28 3.61 3.07
C VAL A 70 12.05 2.90 1.96
N ARG A 71 12.71 1.80 2.32
CA ARG A 71 13.33 0.84 1.40
C ARG A 71 12.62 -0.50 1.54
N LEU A 72 12.31 -1.13 0.42
CA LEU A 72 11.74 -2.47 0.34
C LEU A 72 12.84 -3.46 -0.02
N SER A 73 13.03 -4.51 0.77
CA SER A 73 13.97 -5.61 0.43
C SER A 73 13.33 -6.67 -0.46
N SER A 74 12.00 -6.81 -0.41
CA SER A 74 11.21 -7.66 -1.29
C SER A 74 9.79 -7.10 -1.35
N PHE A 75 9.18 -7.11 -2.53
CA PHE A 75 7.81 -6.67 -2.73
C PHE A 75 7.19 -7.34 -3.95
N LYS A 76 5.87 -7.27 -4.03
CA LYS A 76 5.08 -7.60 -5.21
C LYS A 76 4.34 -6.34 -5.67
N THR A 77 3.94 -6.31 -6.93
CA THR A 77 3.22 -5.18 -7.52
C THR A 77 1.83 -5.63 -7.95
N VAL A 78 0.84 -4.79 -7.72
CA VAL A 78 -0.52 -4.95 -8.25
C VAL A 78 -0.93 -3.68 -9.00
N MET A 79 -1.61 -3.85 -10.13
CA MET A 79 -2.17 -2.74 -10.89
C MET A 79 -3.62 -2.53 -10.47
N VAL A 80 -3.96 -1.32 -10.02
CA VAL A 80 -5.29 -0.99 -9.52
C VAL A 80 -5.76 0.36 -10.03
N GLU A 81 -7.08 0.55 -10.11
CA GLU A 81 -7.67 1.84 -10.39
C GLU A 81 -7.82 2.61 -9.06
N PRO A 82 -7.45 3.90 -8.99
CA PRO A 82 -7.63 4.68 -7.77
C PRO A 82 -9.11 4.84 -7.42
N ARG A 83 -9.58 4.15 -6.38
CA ARG A 83 -10.97 4.25 -5.91
C ARG A 83 -11.12 3.88 -4.44
N CYS A 84 -12.18 4.37 -3.82
CA CYS A 84 -12.59 3.95 -2.48
C CYS A 84 -14.03 3.44 -2.60
N ARG A 85 -14.22 2.12 -2.46
CA ARG A 85 -15.56 1.49 -2.49
C ARG A 85 -16.29 1.60 -1.13
N LEU A 86 -15.59 1.98 -0.07
CA LEU A 86 -16.22 2.21 1.21
C LEU A 86 -16.96 3.55 1.13
N ASP A 87 -18.28 3.48 1.23
CA ASP A 87 -19.09 4.64 1.61
C ASP A 87 -18.48 5.19 2.89
N ARG A 88 -18.15 6.49 2.90
CA ARG A 88 -17.63 7.13 4.11
C ARG A 88 -18.63 6.87 5.23
N ILE A 89 -18.23 6.10 6.23
CA ILE A 89 -18.96 6.00 7.49
C ILE A 89 -18.73 7.35 8.18
N THR A 90 -19.58 8.33 7.82
CA THR A 90 -19.72 9.61 8.52
C THR A 90 -20.54 9.44 9.78
#